data_AF-A0A7X0UCK7-F1
#
_entry.id   AF-A0A7X0UCK7-F1
#
_cell.length_a   1.000
_cell.length_b   1.000
_cell.length_c   1.000
_cell.angle_alpha   90.00
_cell.angle_beta   90.00
_cell.angle_gamma   90.00
#
_symmetry.space_group_name_H-M   'P 1'
#
loop_
_entity.id
_entity.type
_entity.pdbx_description
1 polymer ?
#
loop_
_entity_poly.entity_id
_entity_poly.type
_entity_poly.pdbx_seq_one_letter_code
_entity_poly.pdbx_strand_id
1 'polypeptide(L)'
;MKSWYKLSLGNDAQAFEPTQRIQQMFMSQFLISPAGSKRALFSCYDKQADKLWLFFSPAAQDIALRVYAQPCDPPTALDCIGLLAGEGDALSDPVHEAEAEVATV
;
A
#
# COMPACT_ATOMS: atom_id res chain seq x y z
N MET A 1 -6.59 -10.04 13.78
CA MET A 1 -6.94 -9.26 12.58
C MET A 1 -5.73 -8.43 12.21
N LYS A 2 -5.17 -8.63 11.02
CA LYS A 2 -4.05 -7.83 10.53
C LYS A 2 -4.65 -6.67 9.72
N SER A 3 -4.90 -5.54 10.38
CA SER A 3 -5.53 -4.38 9.74
C SER A 3 -4.56 -3.73 8.74
N TRP A 4 -5.11 -3.19 7.66
CA TRP A 4 -4.40 -2.22 6.83
C TRP A 4 -4.33 -0.88 7.56
N TYR A 5 -3.44 0.00 7.12
CA TYR A 5 -3.32 1.34 7.69
C TYR A 5 -3.30 2.39 6.60
N LYS A 6 -3.90 3.55 6.87
CA LYS A 6 -3.88 4.69 5.96
C LYS A 6 -3.36 5.95 6.63
N LEU A 7 -2.64 6.77 5.87
CA LEU A 7 -2.14 8.07 6.27
C LEU A 7 -2.52 9.12 5.23
N SER A 8 -3.06 10.25 5.70
CA SER A 8 -3.34 11.42 4.87
C SER A 8 -2.11 12.33 4.86
N LEU A 9 -1.57 12.65 3.68
CA LEU A 9 -0.43 13.56 3.54
C LEU A 9 -0.80 14.98 3.09
N GLY A 10 -2.09 15.26 2.88
CA GLY A 10 -2.54 16.56 2.37
C GLY A 10 -2.49 16.60 0.84
N ASN A 11 -2.42 17.80 0.27
CA ASN A 11 -2.38 18.01 -1.19
C ASN A 11 -0.98 17.75 -1.77
N ASP A 12 -0.85 17.68 -3.09
CA ASP A 12 0.39 17.32 -3.79
C ASP A 12 1.63 18.13 -3.34
N ALA A 13 1.47 19.44 -3.15
CA ALA A 13 2.56 20.33 -2.73
C ALA A 13 3.04 20.03 -1.30
N GLN A 14 2.13 19.65 -0.40
CA GLN A 14 2.44 19.30 0.99
C GLN A 14 2.87 17.83 1.13
N ALA A 15 2.42 16.97 0.22
CA ALA A 15 2.59 15.53 0.31
C ALA A 15 3.92 15.04 -0.25
N PHE A 16 4.59 15.80 -1.12
CA PHE A 16 5.83 15.38 -1.79
C PHE A 16 6.96 14.98 -0.81
N GLU A 17 7.41 15.91 0.03
CA GLU A 17 8.48 15.65 1.01
C GLU A 17 8.14 14.53 2.01
N PRO A 18 6.96 14.51 2.66
CA PRO A 18 6.63 13.42 3.57
C PRO A 18 6.49 12.08 2.86
N THR A 19 5.98 12.05 1.63
CA THR A 19 5.93 10.81 0.82
C THR A 19 7.32 10.26 0.59
N GLN A 20 8.25 11.10 0.14
CA GLN A 20 9.62 10.67 -0.14
C GLN A 20 10.31 10.16 1.13
N ARG A 21 10.12 10.83 2.26
CA ARG A 21 10.68 10.41 3.56
C ARG A 21 10.15 9.07 4.03
N ILE A 22 8.83 8.86 3.89
CA ILE A 22 8.17 7.60 4.26
C ILE A 22 8.62 6.48 3.32
N GLN A 23 8.71 6.74 2.01
CA GLN A 23 9.19 5.76 1.04
C GLN A 23 10.64 5.33 1.33
N GLN A 24 11.53 6.26 1.69
CA GLN A 24 12.90 5.93 2.10
C GLN A 24 12.94 5.07 3.37
N MET A 25 12.14 5.42 4.38
CA MET A 25 12.02 4.62 5.61
C MET A 25 11.44 3.23 5.33
N PHE A 26 10.50 3.13 4.39
CA PHE A 26 9.94 1.85 3.98
C PHE A 26 10.97 0.99 3.25
N MET A 27 11.69 1.57 2.29
CA MET A 27 12.68 0.87 1.49
C MET A 27 13.81 0.29 2.34
N SER A 28 14.29 1.01 3.36
CA SER A 28 15.35 0.50 4.24
C SER A 28 14.93 -0.76 5.02
N GLN A 29 13.66 -0.83 5.46
CA GLN A 29 13.09 -2.03 6.08
C GLN A 29 12.79 -3.13 5.06
N PHE A 30 12.32 -2.77 3.87
CA PHE A 30 11.97 -3.72 2.82
C PHE A 30 13.19 -4.48 2.30
N LEU A 31 14.33 -3.81 2.11
CA LEU A 31 15.57 -4.42 1.60
C LEU A 31 16.15 -5.53 2.50
N ILE A 32 15.82 -5.53 3.79
CA ILE A 32 16.22 -6.57 4.75
C ILE A 32 15.12 -7.59 5.02
N SER A 33 13.94 -7.42 4.42
CA SER A 33 12.81 -8.32 4.58
C SER A 33 12.97 -9.56 3.69
N PRO A 34 12.52 -10.74 4.14
CA PRO A 34 12.50 -11.92 3.27
C PRO A 34 11.54 -11.70 2.10
N ALA A 35 11.83 -12.34 0.96
CA ALA A 35 10.89 -12.38 -0.17
C ALA A 35 9.56 -13.02 0.25
N GLY A 36 8.44 -12.52 -0.26
CA GLY A 36 7.10 -12.93 0.11
C GLY A 36 6.62 -12.39 1.46
N SER A 37 7.26 -11.34 1.98
CA SER A 37 6.87 -10.68 3.23
C SER A 37 5.48 -10.03 3.17
N LYS A 38 4.96 -9.82 1.96
CA LYS A 38 3.76 -9.03 1.64
C LYS A 38 3.85 -7.61 2.17
N ARG A 39 5.07 -7.07 2.30
CA ARG A 39 5.31 -5.69 2.72
C ARG A 39 5.19 -4.80 1.51
N ALA A 40 4.18 -3.96 1.54
CA ALA A 40 3.89 -2.99 0.49
C ALA A 40 3.39 -1.66 1.06
N LEU A 41 3.68 -0.62 0.28
CA LEU A 41 3.23 0.75 0.45
C LEU A 41 2.58 1.18 -0.86
N PHE A 42 1.32 1.59 -0.77
CA PHE A 42 0.53 2.09 -1.89
C PHE A 42 0.20 3.57 -1.67
N SER A 43 -0.11 4.26 -2.76
CA SER A 43 -0.64 5.60 -2.75
C SER A 43 -1.95 5.67 -3.56
N CYS A 44 -2.85 6.55 -3.17
CA CYS A 44 -3.97 6.96 -4.01
C CYS A 44 -4.17 8.47 -3.85
N TYR A 45 -4.27 9.16 -4.98
CA TYR A 45 -4.62 10.58 -5.02
C TYR A 45 -6.13 10.73 -5.21
N ASP A 46 -6.80 11.22 -4.17
CA ASP A 46 -8.20 11.59 -4.25
C ASP A 46 -8.31 13.01 -4.82
N LYS A 47 -8.72 13.10 -6.09
CA LYS A 47 -8.93 14.38 -6.79
C LYS A 47 -10.11 15.19 -6.24
N GLN A 48 -11.11 14.53 -5.65
CA GLN A 48 -12.27 15.24 -5.11
C GLN A 48 -11.93 15.90 -3.77
N ALA A 49 -11.16 15.20 -2.94
CA ALA A 49 -10.69 15.70 -1.65
C ALA A 49 -9.37 16.50 -1.72
N ASP A 50 -8.76 16.59 -2.91
CA ASP A 50 -7.44 17.16 -3.16
C ASP A 50 -6.38 16.64 -2.18
N LYS A 51 -6.34 15.31 -2.01
CA LYS A 51 -5.57 14.67 -0.95
C LYS A 51 -4.90 13.38 -1.40
N LEU A 52 -3.61 13.28 -1.09
CA LEU A 52 -2.85 12.04 -1.20
C LEU A 52 -3.01 11.17 0.05
N TRP A 53 -3.42 9.94 -0.17
CA TRP A 53 -3.49 8.89 0.82
C TRP A 53 -2.38 7.88 0.59
N LEU A 54 -1.68 7.51 1.66
CA LEU A 54 -0.79 6.35 1.67
C LEU A 54 -1.48 5.18 2.38
N PHE A 55 -1.30 3.98 1.85
CA PHE A 55 -1.82 2.75 2.42
C PHE A 55 -0.69 1.77 2.69
N PHE A 56 -0.63 1.26 3.91
CA PHE A 56 0.36 0.30 4.35
C PHE A 56 -0.30 -1.07 4.46
N SER A 57 0.30 -2.04 3.80
CA SER A 57 -0.03 -3.46 4.03
C SER A 57 0.11 -3.81 5.51
N PRO A 58 -0.61 -4.82 6.01
CA PRO A 58 -0.49 -5.21 7.41
C PRO A 58 0.92 -5.69 7.81
N ALA A 59 1.70 -6.17 6.84
CA ALA A 59 3.09 -6.55 7.08
C ALA A 59 4.01 -5.34 7.32
N ALA A 60 3.61 -4.13 6.92
CA ALA A 60 4.34 -2.87 7.13
C ALA A 60 3.82 -2.06 8.33
N GLN A 61 3.12 -2.71 9.26
CA GLN A 61 2.53 -2.08 10.45
C GLN A 61 3.55 -1.29 11.28
N ASP A 62 4.78 -1.76 11.40
CA ASP A 62 5.84 -1.10 12.16
C ASP A 62 6.13 0.33 11.65
N ILE A 63 6.12 0.54 10.34
CA ILE A 63 6.28 1.87 9.74
C ILE A 63 5.00 2.66 9.89
N ALA A 64 3.84 2.03 9.64
CA ALA A 64 2.53 2.67 9.75
C ALA A 64 2.30 3.30 11.13
N LEU A 65 2.60 2.57 12.20
CA LEU A 65 2.49 3.08 13.57
C LEU A 65 3.47 4.22 13.84
N ARG A 66 4.68 4.16 13.30
CA ARG A 66 5.71 5.21 13.47
C ARG A 66 5.30 6.54 12.84
N VAL A 67 4.47 6.50 11.80
CA VAL A 67 3.93 7.69 11.11
C VAL A 67 2.50 8.02 11.54
N TYR A 68 2.00 7.40 12.61
CA TYR A 68 0.66 7.62 13.16
C TYR A 68 -0.47 7.34 12.16
N ALA A 69 -0.24 6.41 11.22
CA ALA A 69 -1.27 5.95 10.29
C ALA A 69 -2.41 5.28 11.07
N GLN A 70 -3.63 5.47 10.58
CA GLN A 70 -4.84 4.96 11.22
C GLN A 70 -5.24 3.61 10.61
N PRO A 71 -5.76 2.66 11.41
CA PRO A 71 -6.30 1.42 10.87
C PRO A 71 -7.41 1.69 9.84
N CYS A 72 -7.46 0.88 8.79
CA CYS A 72 -8.50 0.94 7.76
C CYS A 72 -8.77 -0.43 7.14
N ASP A 73 -9.81 -0.47 6.32
CA ASP A 73 -10.08 -1.60 5.43
C ASP A 73 -9.05 -1.67 4.29
N PRO A 74 -8.88 -2.86 3.67
CA PRO A 74 -8.02 -3.03 2.50
C PRO A 74 -8.43 -2.07 1.37
N PRO A 75 -7.47 -1.43 0.69
CA PRO A 75 -7.78 -0.47 -0.38
C PRO A 75 -8.02 -1.14 -1.74
N THR A 76 -8.48 -2.40 -1.75
CA THR A 76 -8.70 -3.20 -2.97
C THR A 76 -9.82 -2.67 -3.85
N ALA A 77 -10.74 -1.87 -3.30
CA ALA A 77 -11.86 -1.27 -4.03
C ALA A 77 -11.55 0.12 -4.65
N LEU A 78 -10.31 0.62 -4.52
CA LEU A 78 -9.95 1.96 -4.99
C LEU A 78 -9.34 1.92 -6.40
N ASP A 79 -9.98 2.56 -7.38
CA ASP A 79 -9.45 2.68 -8.76
C ASP A 79 -8.18 3.55 -8.86
N CYS A 80 -7.94 4.40 -7.87
CA CYS A 80 -6.81 5.35 -7.82
C CYS A 80 -5.54 4.77 -7.20
N ILE A 81 -5.52 3.50 -6.80
CA ILE A 81 -4.41 2.91 -6.06
C ILE A 81 -3.23 2.55 -6.96
N GLY A 82 -2.04 2.98 -6.55
CA GLY A 82 -0.76 2.64 -7.20
C GLY A 82 0.24 2.12 -6.18
N LEU A 83 1.08 1.17 -6.60
CA LEU A 83 2.20 0.69 -5.79
C LEU A 83 3.29 1.76 -5.74
N LEU A 84 3.66 2.20 -4.53
CA LEU A 84 4.76 3.14 -4.31
C LEU A 84 6.07 2.42 -3.97
N ALA A 85 6.01 1.34 -3.18
CA ALA A 85 7.16 0.51 -2.84
C ALA A 85 6.74 -0.88 -2.32
N GLY A 86 7.61 -1.87 -2.51
CA GLY A 86 7.45 -3.23 -1.96
C GLY A 86 6.75 -4.21 -2.91
N GLU A 87 6.03 -5.17 -2.33
CA GLU A 87 5.43 -6.31 -3.03
C GLU A 87 3.98 -6.01 -3.48
N GLY A 88 3.77 -5.80 -4.78
CA GLY A 88 2.44 -5.48 -5.33
C GLY A 88 1.37 -6.55 -5.10
N ASP A 89 1.77 -7.82 -4.97
CA ASP A 89 0.86 -8.93 -4.65
C ASP A 89 0.26 -8.83 -3.23
N ALA A 90 0.80 -7.97 -2.36
CA ALA A 90 0.24 -7.71 -1.04
C ALA A 90 -1.20 -7.17 -1.09
N LEU A 91 -1.59 -6.52 -2.19
CA LEU A 91 -2.96 -6.06 -2.43
C LEU A 91 -3.84 -7.12 -3.10
N SER A 92 -3.24 -8.19 -3.63
CA SER A 92 -3.96 -9.31 -4.22
C SER A 92 -4.51 -10.20 -3.10
N ASP A 93 -5.77 -9.98 -2.72
CA ASP A 93 -6.53 -11.05 -2.08
C ASP A 93 -6.79 -12.15 -3.13
N PRO A 94 -6.69 -13.46 -2.78
CA PRO A 94 -6.76 -14.58 -3.72
C PRO A 94 -8.15 -14.84 -4.33
N VAL A 95 -9.01 -13.81 -4.46
CA VAL A 95 -10.35 -13.94 -5.03
C VAL A 95 -10.35 -13.39 -6.46
N HIS A 96 -9.58 -14.03 -7.33
CA HIS A 96 -9.87 -14.25 -8.77
C HIS A 96 -8.86 -15.26 -9.35
N GLU A 97 -8.68 -16.39 -8.68
CA GLU A 97 -8.34 -17.65 -9.36
C GLU A 97 -9.64 -18.42 -9.57
N ALA A 98 -10.40 -18.03 -10.59
CA ALA A 98 -11.42 -18.89 -11.17
C ALA A 98 -11.57 -18.54 -12.66
N GLU A 99 -11.20 -19.53 -13.47
CA GLU A 99 -11.55 -19.71 -14.88
C GLU A 99 -10.66 -19.02 -15.94
N ALA A 100 -9.50 -19.64 -16.17
CA ALA A 100 -9.08 -20.03 -17.51
C ALA A 100 -8.19 -21.28 -17.43
N GLU A 101 -8.75 -22.37 -16.91
CA GLU A 101 -8.22 -23.71 -17.12
C GLU A 101 -8.78 -24.26 -18.45
N VAL A 102 -7.90 -24.91 -19.22
CA VAL A 102 -8.18 -25.86 -20.33
C VAL A 102 -8.75 -25.30 -21.64
N ALA A 103 -7.84 -25.10 -22.59
CA ALA A 103 -8.09 -25.52 -23.97
C ALA A 103 -6.94 -26.42 -24.42
N THR A 104 -7.03 -27.71 -24.05
CA THR A 104 -6.45 -28.80 -24.83
C THR A 104 -7.18 -28.85 -26.18
N VAL A 105 -6.47 -28.66 -27.28
CA VAL A 105 -6.18 -29.68 -28.34
C VAL A 105 -4.95 -29.20 -29.10
#